data_AF-B3NR23-F1
#
_entry.id   AF-B3NR23-F1
#
_cell.length_a   1.000
_cell.length_b   1.000
_cell.length_c   1.000
_cell.angle_alpha   90.00
_cell.angle_beta   90.00
_cell.angle_gamma   90.00
#
_symmetry.space_group_name_H-M   'P 1'
#
loop_
_entity.id
_entity.type
_entity.pdbx_description
1 polymer ?
#
loop_
_entity_poly.entity_id
_entity_poly.type
_entity_poly.pdbx_seq_one_letter_code
_entity_poly.pdbx_strand_id
1 'polypeptide(L)'
;MNHLKFFYFIVARNRANMDDKLEKYWRRLFYMQPIAEPTPLDPEAIEYFGVFSINESPVATQKRWYIYYGLRSERLRVMERTRKKYGKKHVREIFQIATFSGVGFHKIVREYFCNLKWFTSRNILEAPLNSYYNDERLVKTVSDLHKKELKRIFDYIMIQHDWFKRYNDQKPPPAKH
;
A
#
# COMPACT_ATOMS: atom_id res chain seq x y z
N MET A 1 12.39 4.20 -8.65
CA MET A 1 11.04 3.66 -8.44
C MET A 1 10.62 2.94 -9.71
N ASN A 2 10.07 1.71 -9.66
CA ASN A 2 9.60 1.06 -10.89
C ASN A 2 8.29 1.71 -11.33
N HIS A 3 8.37 2.64 -12.30
CA HIS A 3 7.26 3.48 -12.72
C HIS A 3 6.06 2.67 -13.21
N LEU A 4 6.30 1.57 -13.95
CA LEU A 4 5.23 0.71 -14.47
C LEU A 4 4.40 0.14 -13.32
N LYS A 5 5.09 -0.47 -12.37
CA LYS A 5 4.48 -1.06 -11.18
C LYS A 5 3.73 -0.01 -10.32
N PHE A 6 4.25 1.22 -10.19
CA PHE A 6 3.58 2.34 -9.51
C PHE A 6 2.31 2.79 -10.23
N PHE A 7 2.36 2.90 -11.55
CA PHE A 7 1.22 3.22 -12.40
C PHE A 7 0.11 2.17 -12.28
N TYR A 8 0.46 0.88 -12.29
CA TYR A 8 -0.50 -0.21 -12.06
C TYR A 8 -1.22 -0.09 -10.71
N PHE A 9 -0.53 0.32 -9.64
CA PHE A 9 -1.16 0.53 -8.33
C PHE A 9 -2.18 1.68 -8.34
N ILE A 10 -1.86 2.78 -9.01
CA ILE A 10 -2.77 3.93 -9.12
C ILE A 10 -4.00 3.56 -9.93
N VAL A 11 -3.83 2.84 -11.05
CA VAL A 11 -4.91 2.32 -11.89
C VAL A 11 -5.77 1.31 -11.11
N ALA A 12 -5.14 0.37 -10.39
CA ALA A 12 -5.83 -0.62 -9.55
C ALA A 12 -6.74 0.02 -8.50
N ARG A 13 -6.26 1.09 -7.86
CA ARG A 13 -6.96 1.73 -6.73
C ARG A 13 -8.15 2.57 -7.16
N ASN A 14 -8.12 3.14 -8.37
CA ASN A 14 -9.13 4.08 -8.86
C ASN A 14 -10.11 3.48 -9.88
N ARG A 15 -10.20 2.15 -9.98
CA ARG A 15 -10.98 1.42 -11.00
C ARG A 15 -12.46 1.80 -11.10
N ALA A 16 -13.04 2.39 -10.06
CA ALA A 16 -14.43 2.83 -10.09
C ALA A 16 -14.67 4.13 -10.88
N ASN A 17 -13.62 4.95 -11.13
CA ASN A 17 -13.76 6.30 -11.69
C ASN A 17 -12.61 6.72 -12.65
N MET A 18 -11.74 5.80 -13.08
CA MET A 18 -10.65 6.16 -14.01
C MET A 18 -11.18 6.19 -15.44
N ASP A 19 -11.49 7.38 -15.94
CA ASP A 19 -11.64 7.63 -17.37
C ASP A 19 -10.34 7.22 -18.09
N ASP A 20 -10.45 6.61 -19.27
CA ASP A 20 -9.31 6.30 -20.16
C ASP A 20 -8.39 7.51 -20.41
N LYS A 21 -8.94 8.72 -20.28
CA LYS A 21 -8.21 9.99 -20.37
C LYS A 21 -7.18 10.15 -19.26
N LEU A 22 -7.49 9.72 -18.04
CA LEU A 22 -6.60 9.81 -16.90
C LEU A 22 -5.46 8.79 -17.06
N GLU A 23 -5.75 7.54 -17.48
CA GLU A 23 -4.69 6.57 -17.78
C GLU A 23 -3.70 7.11 -18.83
N LYS A 24 -4.23 7.63 -19.95
CA LYS A 24 -3.44 8.25 -21.03
C LYS A 24 -2.59 9.42 -20.53
N TYR A 25 -3.16 10.28 -19.69
CA TYR A 25 -2.44 11.42 -19.10
C TYR A 25 -1.26 10.95 -18.26
N TRP A 26 -1.46 9.96 -17.39
CA TRP A 26 -0.42 9.44 -16.50
C TRP A 26 0.68 8.72 -17.28
N ARG A 27 0.34 7.97 -18.35
CA ARG A 27 1.36 7.37 -19.24
C ARG A 27 2.27 8.43 -19.84
N ARG A 28 1.70 9.53 -20.32
CA ARG A 28 2.48 10.67 -20.83
C ARG A 28 3.32 11.32 -19.75
N LEU A 29 2.74 11.51 -18.57
CA LEU A 29 3.42 12.12 -17.43
C LEU A 29 4.69 11.36 -17.03
N PHE A 30 4.65 10.03 -17.11
CA PHE A 30 5.77 9.16 -16.75
C PHE A 30 6.55 8.62 -17.96
N TYR A 31 6.42 9.24 -19.14
CA TYR A 31 7.10 8.84 -20.38
C TYR A 31 6.96 7.35 -20.73
N MET A 32 5.80 6.77 -20.42
CA MET A 32 5.47 5.39 -20.78
C MET A 32 4.91 5.30 -22.18
N GLN A 33 5.10 4.14 -22.81
CA GLN A 33 4.49 3.85 -24.10
C GLN A 33 2.96 3.98 -24.00
N PRO A 34 2.31 4.64 -24.98
CA PRO A 34 0.85 4.64 -25.08
C PRO A 34 0.37 3.22 -25.39
N ILE A 35 -0.75 2.84 -24.80
CA ILE A 35 -1.42 1.57 -25.08
C ILE A 35 -2.84 1.88 -25.57
N ALA A 36 -3.29 1.16 -26.59
CA ALA A 36 -4.60 1.36 -27.21
C ALA A 36 -5.74 0.90 -26.29
N GLU A 37 -5.50 -0.17 -25.54
CA GLU A 37 -6.45 -0.78 -24.62
C GLU A 37 -6.08 -0.50 -23.15
N PRO A 38 -7.08 -0.42 -22.26
CA PRO A 38 -6.84 -0.32 -20.83
C PRO A 38 -5.97 -1.47 -20.33
N THR A 39 -5.03 -1.16 -19.45
CA THR A 39 -4.09 -2.15 -18.96
C THR A 39 -4.83 -3.21 -18.13
N PRO A 40 -4.80 -4.51 -18.50
CA PRO A 40 -5.49 -5.54 -17.73
C PRO A 40 -4.86 -5.64 -16.33
N LEU A 41 -5.70 -5.52 -15.31
CA LEU A 41 -5.26 -5.63 -13.93
C LEU A 41 -5.26 -7.10 -13.52
N ASP A 42 -4.08 -7.67 -13.28
CA ASP A 42 -3.95 -8.98 -12.65
C ASP A 42 -4.19 -8.85 -11.13
N PRO A 43 -5.27 -9.43 -10.58
CA PRO A 43 -5.54 -9.40 -9.14
C PRO A 43 -4.45 -10.09 -8.30
N GLU A 44 -3.69 -11.02 -8.87
CA GLU A 44 -2.60 -11.71 -8.17
C GLU A 44 -1.33 -10.86 -8.07
N ALA A 45 -1.20 -9.81 -8.90
CA ALA A 45 -0.14 -8.82 -8.79
C ALA A 45 -0.40 -7.74 -7.72
N ILE A 46 -1.60 -7.76 -7.10
CA ILE A 46 -1.96 -6.81 -6.04
C ILE A 46 -1.35 -7.27 -4.72
N GLU A 47 -0.58 -6.37 -4.12
CA GLU A 47 -0.08 -6.55 -2.78
C GLU A 47 -1.06 -5.98 -1.75
N TYR A 48 -1.12 -6.65 -0.61
CA TYR A 48 -1.95 -6.28 0.50
C TYR A 48 -1.09 -5.99 1.71
N PHE A 49 -1.53 -4.98 2.44
CA PHE A 49 -1.16 -4.72 3.79
C PHE A 49 -2.36 -5.06 4.66
N GLY A 50 -2.14 -5.73 5.78
CA GLY A 50 -3.20 -5.86 6.77
C GLY A 50 -2.70 -6.11 8.18
N VAL A 51 -3.66 -6.05 9.09
CA VAL A 51 -3.44 -6.21 10.52
C VAL A 51 -4.40 -7.25 11.06
N PHE A 52 -3.86 -8.30 11.67
CA PHE A 52 -4.62 -9.26 12.45
C PHE A 52 -4.57 -8.89 13.93
N SER A 53 -5.74 -8.84 14.56
CA SER A 53 -5.92 -8.86 16.01
C SER A 53 -6.07 -10.31 16.47
N ILE A 54 -5.28 -10.71 17.44
CA ILE A 54 -5.21 -12.08 17.97
C ILE A 54 -5.51 -12.03 19.46
N ASN A 55 -6.54 -12.75 19.89
CA ASN A 55 -6.93 -12.87 21.29
C ASN A 55 -6.43 -14.21 21.85
N GLU A 56 -5.35 -14.22 22.62
CA GLU A 56 -4.84 -15.43 23.26
C GLU A 56 -5.66 -15.76 24.52
N SER A 57 -6.62 -16.70 24.41
CA SER A 57 -7.40 -17.28 25.51
C SER A 57 -8.35 -16.31 26.27
N PRO A 58 -9.46 -16.80 26.85
CA PRO A 58 -10.30 -16.01 27.77
C PRO A 58 -9.64 -15.67 29.12
N VAL A 59 -8.53 -16.34 29.48
CA VAL A 59 -7.93 -16.25 30.83
C VAL A 59 -6.90 -15.12 30.95
N ALA A 60 -6.26 -14.74 29.84
CA ALA A 60 -5.32 -13.64 29.79
C ALA A 60 -5.83 -12.61 28.79
N THR A 61 -6.08 -11.38 29.23
CA THR A 61 -6.56 -10.26 28.41
C THR A 61 -5.50 -9.74 27.43
N GLN A 62 -4.53 -10.58 27.05
CA GLN A 62 -3.35 -10.18 26.30
C GLN A 62 -3.64 -10.34 24.81
N LYS A 63 -3.99 -9.22 24.19
CA LYS A 63 -4.12 -9.13 22.74
C LYS A 63 -2.74 -9.05 22.08
N ARG A 64 -2.59 -9.72 20.94
CA ARG A 64 -1.44 -9.57 20.06
C ARG A 64 -1.87 -9.06 18.70
N TRP A 65 -0.94 -8.42 18.00
CA TRP A 65 -1.17 -7.92 16.66
C TRP A 65 -0.09 -8.38 15.71
N TYR A 66 -0.53 -8.89 14.56
CA TYR A 66 0.35 -9.27 13.45
C TYR A 66 0.07 -8.32 12.29
N ILE A 67 1.08 -7.58 11.86
CA ILE A 67 1.02 -6.82 10.61
C ILE A 67 1.63 -7.70 9.53
N TYR A 68 0.96 -7.83 8.39
CA TYR A 68 1.46 -8.61 7.27
C TYR A 68 1.54 -7.75 6.01
N TYR A 69 2.44 -8.16 5.12
CA TYR A 69 2.60 -7.60 3.78
C TYR A 69 2.77 -8.74 2.79
N GLY A 70 2.20 -8.59 1.60
CA GLY A 70 2.47 -9.55 0.53
C GLY A 70 1.38 -9.60 -0.51
N LEU A 71 1.60 -10.42 -1.53
CA LEU A 71 0.62 -10.69 -2.57
C LEU A 71 -0.64 -11.33 -1.99
N ARG A 72 -1.73 -11.33 -2.78
CA ARG A 72 -2.99 -11.98 -2.40
C ARG A 72 -2.81 -13.42 -1.92
N SER A 73 -2.02 -14.22 -2.63
CA SER A 73 -1.71 -15.60 -2.28
C SER A 73 -0.94 -15.73 -0.95
N GLU A 74 -0.01 -14.81 -0.68
CA GLU A 74 0.74 -14.76 0.58
C GLU A 74 -0.17 -14.38 1.75
N ARG A 75 -1.06 -13.41 1.58
CA ARG A 75 -2.08 -13.05 2.58
C ARG A 75 -2.87 -14.28 3.01
N LEU A 76 -3.39 -15.05 2.05
CA LEU A 76 -4.20 -16.24 2.34
C LEU A 76 -3.39 -17.27 3.16
N ARG A 77 -2.13 -17.50 2.78
CA ARG A 77 -1.21 -18.39 3.50
C ARG A 77 -0.92 -17.90 4.93
N VAL A 78 -0.67 -16.60 5.12
CA VAL A 78 -0.43 -16.01 6.46
C VAL A 78 -1.68 -16.13 7.32
N MET A 79 -2.84 -15.77 6.78
CA MET A 79 -4.12 -15.88 7.50
C MET A 79 -4.40 -17.31 7.92
N GLU A 80 -4.20 -18.30 7.03
CA GLU A 80 -4.42 -19.71 7.34
C GLU A 80 -3.46 -20.22 8.43
N ARG A 81 -2.17 -19.90 8.33
CA ARG A 81 -1.17 -20.27 9.35
C ARG A 81 -1.48 -19.66 10.71
N THR A 82 -1.86 -18.39 10.75
CA THR A 82 -2.22 -17.69 11.99
C THR A 82 -3.48 -18.31 12.60
N ARG A 83 -4.50 -18.62 11.78
CA ARG A 83 -5.72 -19.31 12.25
C ARG A 83 -5.48 -20.74 12.71
N LYS A 84 -4.54 -21.47 12.10
CA LYS A 84 -4.12 -22.80 12.59
C LYS A 84 -3.41 -22.71 13.94
N LYS A 85 -2.56 -21.70 14.14
CA LYS A 85 -1.81 -21.49 15.38
C LYS A 85 -2.70 -21.05 16.56
N TYR A 86 -3.61 -20.11 16.33
CA TYR A 86 -4.38 -19.45 17.39
C TYR A 86 -5.85 -19.84 17.44
N GLY A 87 -6.35 -20.55 16.42
CA GLY A 87 -7.77 -20.87 16.26
C GLY A 87 -8.53 -19.77 15.51
N LYS A 88 -9.42 -20.18 14.60
CA LYS A 88 -10.18 -19.28 13.71
C LYS A 88 -10.97 -18.19 14.46
N LYS A 89 -11.55 -18.53 15.62
CA LYS A 89 -12.36 -17.60 16.43
C LYS A 89 -11.54 -16.51 17.13
N HIS A 90 -10.23 -16.70 17.26
CA HIS A 90 -9.33 -15.80 17.98
C HIS A 90 -8.60 -14.83 17.06
N VAL A 91 -8.69 -15.00 15.75
CA VAL A 91 -7.96 -14.20 14.76
C VAL A 91 -8.95 -13.39 13.93
N ARG A 92 -8.87 -12.06 14.02
CA ARG A 92 -9.70 -11.14 13.24
C ARG A 92 -8.81 -10.21 12.43
N GLU A 93 -9.14 -10.02 11.16
CA GLU A 93 -8.53 -8.98 10.34
C GLU A 93 -9.23 -7.66 10.64
N ILE A 94 -8.50 -6.72 11.24
CA ILE A 94 -9.06 -5.44 11.71
C ILE A 94 -8.74 -4.29 10.75
N PHE A 95 -7.82 -4.50 9.81
CA PHE A 95 -7.45 -3.53 8.80
C PHE A 95 -6.87 -4.24 7.60
N GLN A 96 -7.26 -3.81 6.40
CA GLN A 96 -6.69 -4.29 5.15
C GLN A 96 -6.76 -3.17 4.12
N ILE A 97 -5.67 -2.97 3.39
CA ILE A 97 -5.62 -2.09 2.22
C ILE A 97 -4.82 -2.76 1.10
N ALA A 98 -5.19 -2.48 -0.14
CA ALA A 98 -4.31 -2.75 -1.27
C ALA A 98 -3.14 -1.75 -1.22
N THR A 99 -1.93 -2.25 -1.41
CA THR A 99 -0.69 -1.47 -1.35
C THR A 99 0.21 -1.78 -2.53
N PHE A 100 1.28 -1.02 -2.63
CA PHE A 100 2.27 -1.17 -3.67
C PHE A 100 3.66 -1.30 -3.06
N SER A 101 4.37 -2.38 -3.36
CA SER A 101 5.71 -2.67 -2.83
C SER A 101 6.70 -1.58 -3.14
N GLY A 102 6.50 -0.85 -4.25
CA GLY A 102 7.45 0.14 -4.71
C GLY A 102 7.32 1.53 -4.08
N VAL A 103 6.28 1.83 -3.30
CA VAL A 103 6.11 3.15 -2.63
C VAL A 103 6.54 3.16 -1.17
N GLY A 104 7.21 2.15 -0.65
CA GLY A 104 7.87 2.28 0.66
C GLY A 104 6.93 2.43 1.86
N PHE A 105 5.62 2.24 1.70
CA PHE A 105 4.70 2.12 2.83
C PHE A 105 5.11 0.98 3.76
N HIS A 106 5.50 -0.18 3.20
CA HIS A 106 6.09 -1.28 3.98
C HIS A 106 7.29 -0.80 4.79
N LYS A 107 8.21 -0.08 4.15
CA LYS A 107 9.44 0.41 4.79
C LYS A 107 9.12 1.35 5.95
N ILE A 108 8.23 2.34 5.73
CA ILE A 108 7.84 3.31 6.76
C ILE A 108 7.18 2.63 7.96
N VAL A 109 6.27 1.69 7.72
CA VAL A 109 5.58 0.97 8.80
C VAL A 109 6.56 0.06 9.54
N ARG A 110 7.41 -0.67 8.82
CA ARG A 110 8.47 -1.50 9.42
C ARG A 110 9.41 -0.67 10.28
N GLU A 111 9.94 0.44 9.76
CA GLU A 111 10.83 1.34 10.51
C GLU A 111 10.14 1.87 11.79
N TYR A 112 8.88 2.30 11.69
CA TYR A 112 8.11 2.78 12.83
C TYR A 112 7.98 1.71 13.94
N PHE A 113 7.54 0.50 13.59
CA PHE A 113 7.31 -0.56 14.58
C PHE A 113 8.60 -1.25 15.06
N CYS A 114 9.65 -1.32 14.23
CA CYS A 114 10.98 -1.75 14.67
C CYS A 114 11.52 -0.85 15.79
N ASN A 115 11.32 0.47 15.69
CA ASN A 115 11.71 1.41 16.76
C ASN A 115 10.94 1.19 18.07
N LEU A 116 9.76 0.56 17.98
CA LEU A 116 8.95 0.11 19.12
C LEU A 116 9.28 -1.33 19.56
N LYS A 117 10.39 -1.90 19.07
CA LYS A 117 10.87 -3.25 19.38
C LYS A 117 9.90 -4.36 18.98
N TRP A 118 9.09 -4.15 17.93
CA TRP A 118 8.28 -5.23 17.36
C TRP A 118 9.18 -6.26 16.68
N PHE A 119 8.80 -7.54 16.78
CA PHE A 119 9.55 -8.63 16.18
C PHE A 119 9.30 -8.68 14.69
N THR A 120 10.36 -8.67 13.89
CA THR A 120 10.24 -8.73 12.42
C THR A 120 10.61 -10.11 11.92
N SER A 121 9.71 -10.77 11.18
CA SER A 121 9.97 -12.05 10.54
C SER A 121 9.47 -12.03 9.11
N ARG A 122 10.41 -12.02 8.14
CA ARG A 122 10.12 -11.88 6.69
C ARG A 122 9.15 -10.73 6.42
N ASN A 123 7.89 -11.05 6.13
CA ASN A 123 6.83 -10.11 5.77
C ASN A 123 5.80 -9.92 6.90
N ILE A 124 6.15 -10.28 8.14
CA ILE A 124 5.29 -10.14 9.32
C ILE A 124 6.00 -9.30 10.37
N LEU A 125 5.26 -8.39 11.00
CA LEU A 125 5.65 -7.72 12.23
C LEU A 125 4.73 -8.21 13.36
N GLU A 126 5.32 -8.72 14.42
CA GLU A 126 4.62 -9.21 15.61
C GLU A 126 4.85 -8.24 16.77
N ALA A 127 3.73 -7.79 17.36
CA ALA A 127 3.77 -6.95 18.54
C ALA A 127 4.38 -7.71 19.74
N PRO A 128 5.18 -7.03 20.58
CA PRO A 128 5.63 -7.62 21.83
C PRO A 128 4.45 -7.83 22.80
N LEU A 129 4.61 -8.76 23.73
CA LEU A 129 3.59 -9.13 24.72
C LEU A 129 3.09 -7.93 25.57
N ASN A 130 3.97 -6.97 25.83
CA ASN A 130 3.70 -5.76 26.62
C ASN A 130 3.38 -4.53 25.76
N SER A 131 2.93 -4.74 24.51
CA SER A 131 2.53 -3.65 23.62
C SER A 131 1.43 -2.79 24.26
N TYR A 132 1.62 -1.46 24.24
CA TYR A 132 0.63 -0.50 24.73
C TYR A 132 -0.56 -0.29 23.78
N TYR A 133 -0.55 -0.95 22.62
CA TYR A 133 -1.58 -0.78 21.61
C TYR A 133 -2.89 -1.43 22.03
N ASN A 134 -3.98 -0.90 21.49
CA ASN A 134 -5.25 -1.60 21.35
C ASN A 134 -5.63 -1.57 19.86
N ASP A 135 -6.71 -2.25 19.48
CA ASP A 135 -7.13 -2.36 18.07
C ASP A 135 -7.30 -0.96 17.43
N GLU A 136 -8.00 -0.05 18.09
CA GLU A 136 -8.26 1.31 17.60
C GLU A 136 -6.99 2.13 17.41
N ARG A 137 -6.10 2.13 18.42
CA ARG A 137 -4.85 2.89 18.38
C ARG A 137 -3.92 2.35 17.31
N LEU A 138 -3.90 1.04 17.10
CA LEU A 138 -3.07 0.42 16.07
C LEU A 138 -3.59 0.77 14.67
N VAL A 139 -4.89 0.61 14.44
CA VAL A 139 -5.54 0.97 13.17
C VAL A 139 -5.34 2.44 12.87
N LYS A 140 -5.50 3.33 13.86
CA LYS A 140 -5.25 4.77 13.71
C LYS A 140 -3.81 5.03 13.31
N THR A 141 -2.84 4.44 14.03
CA THR A 141 -1.40 4.63 13.76
C THR A 141 -1.04 4.20 12.34
N VAL A 142 -1.46 3.01 11.93
CA VAL A 142 -1.24 2.50 10.57
C VAL A 142 -1.92 3.38 9.52
N SER A 143 -3.15 3.83 9.78
CA SER A 143 -3.89 4.72 8.88
C SER A 143 -3.18 6.06 8.71
N ASP A 144 -2.63 6.62 9.78
CA ASP A 144 -1.88 7.88 9.73
C ASP A 144 -0.56 7.72 8.95
N LEU A 145 0.14 6.59 9.12
CA LEU A 145 1.31 6.26 8.30
C LEU A 145 0.93 6.11 6.81
N HIS A 146 -0.23 5.51 6.51
CA HIS A 146 -0.71 5.36 5.14
C HIS A 146 -1.06 6.73 4.52
N LYS A 147 -1.71 7.62 5.27
CA LYS A 147 -1.98 9.00 4.83
C LYS A 147 -0.69 9.76 4.54
N LYS A 148 0.34 9.61 5.38
CA LYS A 148 1.67 10.21 5.13
C LYS A 148 2.27 9.71 3.81
N GLU A 149 2.19 8.41 3.54
CA GLU A 149 2.71 7.88 2.27
C GLU A 149 1.88 8.36 1.07
N LEU A 150 0.55 8.41 1.18
CA LEU A 150 -0.30 8.95 0.13
C LEU A 150 0.03 10.40 -0.20
N LYS A 151 0.32 11.21 0.82
CA LYS A 151 0.77 12.59 0.60
C LYS A 151 2.10 12.62 -0.14
N ARG A 152 3.07 11.80 0.26
CA ARG A 152 4.38 11.72 -0.43
C ARG A 152 4.23 11.32 -1.89
N ILE A 153 3.35 10.35 -2.18
CA ILE A 153 3.01 9.93 -3.54
C ILE A 153 2.40 11.08 -4.34
N PHE A 154 1.43 11.78 -3.75
CA PHE A 154 0.77 12.92 -4.38
C PHE A 154 1.78 14.03 -4.70
N ASP A 155 2.62 14.41 -3.73
CA ASP A 155 3.64 15.45 -3.91
C ASP A 155 4.61 15.07 -5.05
N TYR A 156 4.99 13.79 -5.13
CA TYR A 156 5.83 13.29 -6.23
C TYR A 156 5.14 13.41 -7.60
N ILE A 157 3.86 13.05 -7.70
CA ILE A 157 3.08 13.20 -8.94
C ILE A 157 2.97 14.66 -9.35
N MET A 158 2.73 15.57 -8.39
CA MET A 158 2.63 17.00 -8.64
C MET A 158 3.94 17.59 -9.18
N ILE A 159 5.08 17.17 -8.64
CA ILE A 159 6.40 17.57 -9.18
C ILE A 159 6.52 17.14 -10.65
N GLN A 160 6.18 15.88 -10.98
CA GLN A 160 6.23 15.41 -12.37
C GLN A 160 5.27 16.19 -13.26
N HIS A 161 4.07 16.49 -12.77
CA HIS A 161 3.07 17.28 -13.48
C HIS A 161 3.62 18.66 -13.87
N ASP A 162 4.26 19.34 -12.92
CA ASP A 162 4.82 20.67 -13.15
C ASP A 162 5.98 20.64 -14.15
N TRP A 163 6.83 19.61 -14.08
CA TRP A 163 7.87 19.37 -15.09
C TRP A 163 7.27 19.14 -16.48
N PHE A 164 6.28 18.26 -16.59
CA PHE A 164 5.61 17.96 -17.85
C PHE A 164 4.97 19.20 -18.46
N LYS A 165 4.34 20.06 -17.65
CA LYS A 165 3.77 21.33 -18.10
C LYS A 165 4.85 22.27 -18.65
N ARG A 166 5.95 22.47 -17.92
CA ARG A 166 7.05 23.37 -18.32
C ARG A 166 7.70 22.98 -19.65
N TYR A 167 7.82 21.69 -19.94
CA TYR A 167 8.48 21.22 -21.17
C TYR A 167 7.51 21.13 -22.37
N ASN A 168 6.23 20.85 -22.15
CA ASN A 168 5.25 20.77 -23.25
C ASN A 168 4.58 22.10 -23.59
N ASP A 169 4.58 23.07 -22.67
CA ASP A 169 4.10 24.44 -22.96
C ASP A 169 5.13 25.29 -23.71
N GLN A 170 6.36 24.77 -23.92
CA GLN A 170 7.33 25.35 -24.85
C GLN A 170 6.95 25.00 -26.30
N LYS A 171 5.80 25.47 -26.77
CA LYS A 171 5.53 25.49 -28.21
C LYS A 171 6.48 26.52 -28.84
N PRO A 172 7.18 26.17 -29.94
CA PRO A 172 7.94 27.17 -30.68
C PRO A 172 6.99 28.31 -31.09
N PRO A 173 7.46 29.58 -31.10
CA PRO A 173 6.63 30.68 -31.57
C PRO A 173 6.08 30.35 -32.96
N PRO A 174 4.81 30.71 -33.26
CA PRO A 174 4.24 30.43 -34.57
C PRO A 174 5.16 31.00 -35.65
N ALA A 175 5.44 30.20 -36.68
CA ALA A 175 6.23 30.64 -37.81
C ALA A 175 5.58 31.89 -38.38
N LYS A 176 6.34 32.99 -38.46
CA LYS A 176 5.88 34.21 -39.13
C LYS A 176 5.71 33.86 -40.61
N HIS A 177 4.46 33.83 -41.07
CA HIS A 177 4.11 33.80 -42.49
C HIS A 177 4.26 35.19 -43.10
#